data_AF-A0A0R2K5B5-F1
#
_entry.id   AF-A0A0R2K5B5-F1
#
_cell.length_a   1.000
_cell.length_b   1.000
_cell.length_c   1.000
_cell.angle_alpha   90.00
_cell.angle_beta   90.00
_cell.angle_gamma   90.00
#
_symmetry.space_group_name_H-M   'P 1'
#
loop_
_entity.id
_entity.type
_entity.pdbx_description
1 polymer ?
#
loop_
_entity_poly.entity_id
_entity_poly.type
_entity_poly.pdbx_seq_one_letter_code
_entity_poly.pdbx_strand_id
1 'polypeptide(L)'
;MTSRELALLTWMGIFTVLVFLFPETRLSTFDVVKKALKVIKEPVFKIIIGYQLIMLLVVIIFEFGTGISWIVIKDYFQVLITVIVPFLVKTKVGNFWRSLIESIGIGALFEFFISSFTFPYYIELILLPVILFSLLIISLNRLKKFGNLKKIVESFLNLIGNVMIIFVTFRVFENIGSIATFDFWEGYLIEPIAWIVNIPLILLSVPIFQYDIIDNFRNKSKSVVGILWHTATFILGMLSHLWLLTTNVQKYVVDVSQGGVGRRRIQVYVSSGVSSKGVKHIQNLYKYMLAPRKSYYHGEKIIPIRVECHDASTYKLKVPIYELKSLANDYKIDVY
;
A
#
# COMPACT_ATOMS: atom_id res chain seq x y z
N MET A 1 24.64 0.69 -17.67
CA MET A 1 23.41 1.46 -17.98
C MET A 1 22.76 0.87 -19.21
N THR A 2 21.46 0.63 -19.15
CA THR A 2 20.71 0.05 -20.28
C THR A 2 20.28 1.13 -21.29
N SER A 3 19.94 0.73 -22.52
CA SER A 3 19.41 1.66 -23.54
C SER A 3 18.15 2.40 -23.04
N ARG A 4 17.32 1.71 -22.25
CA ARG A 4 16.11 2.29 -21.65
C ARG A 4 16.43 3.34 -20.59
N GLU A 5 17.40 3.09 -19.71
CA GLU A 5 17.85 4.07 -18.72
C GLU A 5 18.39 5.33 -19.37
N LEU A 6 19.18 5.17 -20.44
CA LEU A 6 19.70 6.30 -21.20
C LEU A 6 18.57 7.11 -21.86
N ALA A 7 17.57 6.42 -22.42
CA ALA A 7 16.40 7.07 -23.03
C ALA A 7 15.53 7.80 -21.98
N LEU A 8 15.33 7.20 -20.80
CA LEU A 8 14.66 7.84 -19.66
C LEU A 8 15.40 9.12 -19.22
N LEU A 9 16.72 9.05 -19.05
CA LEU A 9 17.54 10.22 -18.70
C LEU A 9 17.48 11.30 -19.77
N THR A 10 17.49 10.91 -21.05
CA THR A 10 17.34 11.86 -22.17
C THR A 10 16.00 12.60 -22.07
N TRP A 11 14.90 11.87 -21.84
CA TRP A 11 13.58 12.48 -21.68
C TRP A 11 13.44 13.33 -20.42
N MET A 12 14.06 12.93 -19.30
CA MET A 12 14.13 13.77 -18.10
C MET A 12 14.86 15.09 -18.38
N GLY A 13 15.96 15.04 -19.15
CA GLY A 13 16.67 16.23 -19.60
C GLY A 13 15.81 17.12 -20.48
N ILE A 14 15.17 16.55 -21.52
CA ILE A 14 14.25 17.28 -22.41
C ILE A 14 13.12 17.93 -21.60
N PHE A 15 12.47 17.18 -20.71
CA PHE A 15 11.39 17.69 -19.87
C PHE A 15 11.86 18.84 -18.98
N THR A 16 13.03 18.71 -18.37
CA THR A 16 13.62 19.76 -17.53
C THR A 16 13.85 21.04 -18.34
N VAL A 17 14.43 20.91 -19.54
CA VAL A 17 14.63 22.05 -20.46
C VAL A 17 13.29 22.69 -20.83
N LEU A 18 12.26 21.90 -21.16
CA LEU A 18 10.91 22.41 -21.48
C LEU A 18 10.27 23.16 -20.30
N VAL A 19 10.44 22.67 -19.07
CA VAL A 19 9.96 23.35 -17.85
C VAL A 19 10.66 24.70 -17.64
N PHE A 20 11.95 24.80 -17.98
CA PHE A 20 12.68 26.07 -17.90
C PHE A 20 12.36 27.01 -19.07
N LEU A 21 12.10 26.51 -20.28
CA LEU A 21 11.82 27.35 -21.44
C LEU A 21 10.42 27.97 -21.42
N PHE A 22 9.41 27.25 -20.93
CA PHE A 22 8.02 27.71 -20.97
C PHE A 22 7.51 28.19 -19.60
N PRO A 23 7.14 29.48 -19.43
CA PRO A 23 6.71 30.02 -18.14
C PRO A 23 5.47 29.34 -17.55
N GLU A 24 4.49 28.97 -18.40
CA GLU A 24 3.24 28.34 -17.98
C GLU A 24 3.46 26.92 -17.45
N THR A 25 4.35 26.15 -18.08
CA THR A 25 4.71 24.80 -17.63
C THR A 25 5.51 24.87 -16.33
N ARG A 26 6.37 25.88 -16.18
CA ARG A 26 7.14 26.14 -14.96
C ARG A 26 6.23 26.32 -13.74
N LEU A 27 5.26 27.22 -13.82
CA LEU A 27 4.31 27.49 -12.74
C LEU A 27 3.51 26.23 -12.38
N SER A 28 2.97 25.55 -13.40
CA SER A 28 2.22 24.31 -13.23
C SER A 28 3.06 23.20 -12.57
N THR A 29 4.33 23.08 -12.96
CA THR A 29 5.26 22.08 -12.41
C THR A 29 5.61 22.40 -10.95
N PHE A 30 5.87 23.67 -10.62
CA PHE A 30 6.10 24.09 -9.25
C PHE A 30 4.90 23.84 -8.34
N ASP A 31 3.68 24.04 -8.83
CA ASP A 31 2.47 23.72 -8.07
C ASP A 31 2.34 22.21 -7.81
N VAL A 32 2.68 21.37 -8.79
CA VAL A 32 2.74 19.91 -8.61
C VAL A 32 3.79 19.54 -7.57
N VAL A 33 5.01 20.09 -7.67
CA VAL A 33 6.09 19.84 -6.69
C VAL A 33 5.68 20.31 -5.30
N LYS A 34 5.05 21.49 -5.17
CA LYS A 34 4.56 22.02 -3.90
C LYS A 34 3.50 21.12 -3.28
N LYS A 35 2.58 20.58 -4.08
CA LYS A 35 1.60 19.58 -3.62
C LYS A 35 2.27 18.28 -3.21
N ALA A 36 3.23 17.78 -3.98
CA ALA A 36 4.01 16.58 -3.62
C ALA A 36 4.77 16.77 -2.31
N LEU A 37 5.41 17.92 -2.10
CA LEU A 37 6.11 18.26 -0.86
C LEU A 37 5.17 18.34 0.34
N LYS A 38 3.91 18.77 0.17
CA LYS A 38 2.91 18.71 1.25
C LYS A 38 2.61 17.26 1.63
N VAL A 39 2.44 16.38 0.64
CA VAL A 39 2.20 14.95 0.88
C VAL A 39 3.39 14.31 1.61
N ILE A 40 4.62 14.63 1.22
CA ILE A 40 5.83 14.13 1.91
C ILE A 40 5.91 14.60 3.38
N LYS A 41 5.34 15.77 3.69
CA LYS A 41 5.30 16.31 5.06
C LYS A 41 4.30 15.58 5.97
N GLU A 42 3.37 14.81 5.40
CA GLU A 42 2.42 14.02 6.17
C GLU A 42 3.14 12.97 7.04
N PRO A 43 2.74 12.76 8.30
CA PRO A 43 3.42 11.83 9.20
C PRO A 43 3.51 10.40 8.67
N VAL A 44 2.47 9.92 7.99
CA VAL A 44 2.46 8.57 7.41
C VAL A 44 3.55 8.42 6.36
N PHE A 45 3.70 9.41 5.48
CA PHE A 45 4.76 9.41 4.48
C PHE A 45 6.14 9.50 5.13
N LYS A 46 6.30 10.25 6.23
CA LYS A 46 7.55 10.27 7.02
C LYS A 46 7.89 8.90 7.60
N ILE A 47 6.91 8.15 8.11
CA ILE A 47 7.13 6.79 8.64
C ILE A 47 7.56 5.86 7.50
N ILE A 48 6.87 5.91 6.35
CA ILE A 48 7.21 5.10 5.18
C ILE A 48 8.63 5.43 4.72
N ILE A 49 8.94 6.70 4.46
CA ILE A 49 10.27 7.14 4.00
C ILE A 49 11.35 6.79 5.04
N GLY A 50 11.10 7.01 6.33
CA GLY A 50 12.04 6.67 7.39
C GLY A 50 12.35 5.17 7.44
N TYR A 51 11.32 4.31 7.34
CA TYR A 51 11.51 2.87 7.24
C TYR A 51 12.32 2.48 6.01
N GLN A 52 12.02 3.08 4.86
CA GLN A 52 12.75 2.83 3.62
C GLN A 52 14.22 3.23 3.70
N LEU A 53 14.53 4.35 4.34
CA LEU A 53 15.91 4.78 4.57
C LEU A 53 16.66 3.79 5.47
N ILE A 54 15.99 3.25 6.51
CA ILE A 54 16.57 2.21 7.36
C ILE A 54 16.86 0.95 6.54
N MET A 55 15.91 0.49 5.70
CA MET A 55 16.13 -0.68 4.88
C MET A 55 17.23 -0.47 3.84
N LEU A 56 17.31 0.71 3.24
CA LEU A 56 18.40 1.09 2.35
C LEU A 56 19.76 1.02 3.06
N LEU A 57 19.85 1.54 4.28
CA LEU A 57 21.07 1.44 5.09
C LEU A 57 21.44 -0.01 5.38
N VAL A 58 20.47 -0.88 5.67
CA VAL A 58 20.71 -2.32 5.86
C VAL A 58 21.28 -2.94 4.58
N VAL A 59 20.71 -2.62 3.41
CA VAL A 59 21.21 -3.11 2.11
C VAL A 59 22.64 -2.61 1.86
N ILE A 60 22.92 -1.32 2.11
CA ILE A 60 24.26 -0.73 1.96
C ILE A 60 25.28 -1.42 2.89
N ILE A 61 24.94 -1.64 4.16
CA ILE A 61 25.83 -2.32 5.11
C ILE A 61 26.10 -3.75 4.65
N PHE A 62 25.08 -4.44 4.16
CA PHE A 62 25.23 -5.79 3.62
C PHE A 62 26.11 -5.79 2.37
N GLU A 63 26.00 -4.78 1.50
CA GLU A 63 26.85 -4.58 0.33
C GLU A 63 28.33 -4.45 0.70
N PHE A 64 28.66 -3.54 1.64
CA PHE A 64 30.03 -3.37 2.11
C PHE A 64 30.60 -4.62 2.79
N GLY A 65 29.75 -5.47 3.37
CA GLY A 65 30.15 -6.72 4.03
C GLY A 65 30.28 -7.93 3.11
N THR A 66 29.63 -7.94 1.94
CA THR A 66 29.51 -9.12 1.06
C THR A 66 30.00 -8.89 -0.38
N GLY A 67 30.36 -7.66 -0.75
CA GLY A 67 30.87 -7.33 -2.08
C GLY A 67 29.79 -7.26 -3.16
N ILE A 68 28.54 -7.03 -2.77
CA ILE A 68 27.42 -6.83 -3.71
C ILE A 68 27.68 -5.58 -4.57
N SER A 69 27.12 -5.55 -5.78
CA SER A 69 27.27 -4.42 -6.71
C SER A 69 26.27 -3.29 -6.43
N TRP A 70 26.69 -2.04 -6.62
CA TRP A 70 25.86 -0.82 -6.60
C TRP A 70 24.56 -0.91 -7.41
N ILE A 71 24.54 -1.81 -8.41
CA ILE A 71 23.37 -2.14 -9.23
C ILE A 71 22.20 -2.59 -8.34
N VAL A 72 22.45 -3.35 -7.27
CA VAL A 72 21.42 -3.88 -6.38
C VAL A 72 20.73 -2.77 -5.58
N ILE A 73 21.48 -1.77 -5.08
CA ILE A 73 20.90 -0.60 -4.41
C ILE A 73 19.96 0.15 -5.35
N LYS A 74 20.40 0.39 -6.58
CA LYS A 74 19.63 1.12 -7.59
C LYS A 74 18.32 0.39 -7.91
N ASP A 75 18.40 -0.92 -8.13
CA ASP A 75 17.25 -1.72 -8.52
C ASP A 75 16.27 -1.87 -7.33
N TYR A 76 16.77 -1.99 -6.10
CA TYR A 76 15.95 -1.91 -4.89
C TYR A 76 15.18 -0.58 -4.79
N PHE A 77 15.85 0.54 -5.04
CA PHE A 77 15.23 1.87 -5.02
C PHE A 77 14.15 2.02 -6.09
N GLN A 78 14.35 1.42 -7.26
CA GLN A 78 13.35 1.38 -8.32
C GLN A 78 12.09 0.63 -7.86
N VAL A 79 12.23 -0.62 -7.41
CA VAL A 79 11.11 -1.46 -6.93
C VAL A 79 10.34 -0.76 -5.80
N LEU A 80 11.04 -0.08 -4.90
CA LEU A 80 10.45 0.67 -3.82
C LEU A 80 9.48 1.77 -4.30
N ILE A 81 9.90 2.57 -5.27
CA ILE A 81 9.08 3.68 -5.79
C ILE A 81 7.97 3.19 -6.71
N THR A 82 8.25 2.22 -7.58
CA THR A 82 7.31 1.79 -8.62
C THR A 82 6.30 0.76 -8.13
N VAL A 83 6.66 -0.06 -7.14
CA VAL A 83 5.83 -1.19 -6.67
C VAL A 83 5.36 -0.97 -5.23
N ILE A 84 6.28 -0.85 -4.28
CA ILE A 84 5.95 -0.87 -2.84
C ILE A 84 5.12 0.35 -2.43
N VAL A 85 5.55 1.57 -2.79
CA VAL A 85 4.81 2.79 -2.43
C VAL A 85 3.39 2.82 -3.01
N PRO A 86 3.17 2.56 -4.32
CA PRO A 86 1.82 2.48 -4.89
C PRO A 86 0.96 1.38 -4.26
N PHE A 87 1.56 0.26 -3.86
CA PHE A 87 0.86 -0.79 -3.12
C PHE A 87 0.37 -0.28 -1.76
N LEU A 88 1.26 0.36 -0.97
CA LEU A 88 0.93 0.93 0.33
C LEU A 88 -0.13 2.03 0.28
N VAL A 89 -0.25 2.79 -0.81
CA VAL A 89 -1.29 3.81 -0.95
C VAL A 89 -2.66 3.18 -1.27
N LYS A 90 -2.68 2.01 -1.91
CA LYS A 90 -3.91 1.31 -2.34
C LYS A 90 -4.40 0.27 -1.32
N THR A 91 -3.70 0.06 -0.21
CA THR A 91 -3.81 -1.17 0.57
C THR A 91 -5.18 -1.40 1.20
N LYS A 92 -5.80 -2.49 0.74
CA LYS A 92 -6.60 -3.40 1.58
C LYS A 92 -5.66 -4.54 2.00
N VAL A 93 -5.41 -4.76 3.30
CA VAL A 93 -4.53 -5.87 3.82
C VAL A 93 -4.84 -7.20 3.13
N GLY A 94 -6.12 -7.43 2.82
CA GLY A 94 -6.60 -8.67 2.25
C GLY A 94 -6.01 -9.04 0.89
N ASN A 95 -5.42 -8.10 0.17
CA ASN A 95 -4.81 -8.35 -1.13
C ASN A 95 -3.29 -8.53 -1.05
N PHE A 96 -2.67 -8.43 0.13
CA PHE A 96 -1.21 -8.51 0.26
C PHE A 96 -0.64 -9.81 -0.29
N TRP A 97 -1.10 -10.96 0.23
CA TRP A 97 -0.60 -12.27 -0.22
C TRP A 97 -0.83 -12.50 -1.71
N ARG A 98 -1.97 -12.05 -2.23
CA ARG A 98 -2.25 -12.11 -3.67
C ARG A 98 -1.27 -11.24 -4.47
N SER A 99 -1.01 -10.01 -4.01
CA SER A 99 -0.10 -9.08 -4.70
C SER A 99 1.35 -9.56 -4.60
N LEU A 100 1.76 -10.13 -3.47
CA LEU A 100 3.07 -10.78 -3.30
C LEU A 100 3.24 -11.94 -4.29
N ILE A 101 2.22 -12.81 -4.41
CA ILE A 101 2.25 -13.91 -5.38
C ILE A 101 2.27 -13.38 -6.82
N GLU A 102 1.50 -12.33 -7.12
CA GLU A 102 1.51 -11.69 -8.44
C GLU A 102 2.89 -11.07 -8.76
N SER A 103 3.56 -10.48 -7.77
CA SER A 103 4.90 -9.89 -7.88
C SER A 103 6.06 -10.89 -7.85
N ILE A 104 5.82 -12.15 -7.50
CA ILE A 104 6.82 -13.25 -7.65
C ILE A 104 6.41 -14.16 -8.83
N GLY A 105 5.24 -13.92 -9.39
CA GLY A 105 4.63 -14.75 -10.40
C GLY A 105 5.11 -14.44 -11.81
N ILE A 106 4.42 -15.01 -12.78
CA ILE A 106 4.73 -14.92 -14.21
C ILE A 106 4.84 -13.46 -14.69
N GLY A 107 4.04 -12.55 -14.12
CA GLY A 107 4.08 -11.12 -14.46
C GLY A 107 5.42 -10.46 -14.15
N ALA A 108 5.97 -10.70 -12.96
CA ALA A 108 7.27 -10.17 -12.56
C ALA A 108 8.41 -10.79 -13.36
N LEU A 109 8.30 -12.08 -13.71
CA LEU A 109 9.25 -12.72 -14.61
C LEU A 109 9.25 -12.07 -16.01
N PHE A 110 8.08 -11.74 -16.56
CA PHE A 110 7.99 -10.98 -17.81
C PHE A 110 8.54 -9.56 -17.67
N GLU A 111 8.25 -8.86 -16.57
CA GLU A 111 8.77 -7.52 -16.30
C GLU A 111 10.30 -7.52 -16.21
N PHE A 112 10.86 -8.51 -15.52
CA PHE A 112 12.31 -8.73 -15.45
C PHE A 112 12.92 -8.96 -16.84
N PHE A 113 12.34 -9.84 -17.66
CA PHE A 113 12.85 -10.05 -19.01
C PHE A 113 12.72 -8.81 -19.91
N ILE A 114 11.64 -8.04 -19.80
CA ILE A 114 11.47 -6.76 -20.50
C ILE A 114 12.51 -5.73 -20.01
N SER A 115 12.86 -5.75 -18.73
CA SER A 115 13.91 -4.91 -18.13
C SER A 115 15.30 -5.27 -18.65
N SER A 116 15.63 -6.57 -18.67
CA SER A 116 16.93 -7.09 -19.07
C SER A 116 17.16 -6.98 -20.58
N PHE A 117 16.14 -7.23 -21.40
CA PHE A 117 16.23 -7.12 -22.85
C PHE A 117 15.60 -5.82 -23.35
N THR A 118 16.41 -4.75 -23.32
CA THR A 118 16.00 -3.44 -23.84
C THR A 118 16.10 -3.36 -25.36
N PHE A 119 15.23 -2.55 -25.98
CA PHE A 119 15.37 -2.22 -27.40
C PHE A 119 16.59 -1.32 -27.62
N PRO A 120 17.08 -1.20 -28.87
CA PRO A 120 18.04 -0.17 -29.22
C PRO A 120 17.56 1.21 -28.78
N TYR A 121 18.52 2.05 -28.36
CA TYR A 121 18.24 3.37 -27.77
C TYR A 121 17.24 4.23 -28.54
N TYR A 122 17.35 4.28 -29.88
CA TYR A 122 16.45 5.08 -30.73
C TYR A 122 14.99 4.60 -30.66
N ILE A 123 14.75 3.30 -30.49
CA ILE A 123 13.40 2.75 -30.33
C ILE A 123 12.88 3.08 -28.92
N GLU A 124 13.68 2.87 -27.87
CA GLU A 124 13.30 3.20 -26.49
C GLU A 124 12.98 4.71 -26.36
N LEU A 125 13.73 5.57 -27.05
CA LEU A 125 13.51 7.02 -27.08
C LEU A 125 12.14 7.40 -27.67
N ILE A 126 11.64 6.66 -28.66
CA ILE A 126 10.30 6.89 -29.22
C ILE A 126 9.22 6.19 -28.38
N LEU A 127 9.52 5.01 -27.86
CA LEU A 127 8.55 4.17 -27.16
C LEU A 127 8.13 4.75 -25.81
N LEU A 128 9.08 5.25 -25.02
CA LEU A 128 8.84 5.83 -23.70
C LEU A 128 7.78 6.95 -23.68
N PRO A 129 7.89 8.02 -24.50
CA PRO A 129 6.90 9.08 -24.51
C PRO A 129 5.54 8.56 -25.00
N VAL A 130 5.51 7.66 -25.99
CA VAL A 130 4.27 7.06 -26.50
C VAL A 130 3.51 6.32 -25.40
N ILE A 131 4.22 5.52 -24.59
CA ILE A 131 3.64 4.82 -23.43
C ILE A 131 3.17 5.85 -22.39
N LEU A 132 4.00 6.85 -22.06
CA LEU A 132 3.69 7.84 -21.03
C LEU A 132 2.47 8.69 -21.39
N PHE A 133 2.37 9.17 -22.63
CA PHE A 133 1.20 9.87 -23.15
C PHE A 133 -0.06 9.00 -23.13
N SER A 134 0.06 7.72 -23.53
CA SER A 134 -1.05 6.77 -23.49
C SER A 134 -1.58 6.58 -22.06
N LEU A 135 -0.69 6.42 -21.09
CA LEU A 135 -1.05 6.32 -19.68
C LEU A 135 -1.71 7.60 -19.15
N LEU A 136 -1.22 8.78 -19.55
CA LEU A 136 -1.83 10.06 -19.19
C LEU A 136 -3.26 10.16 -19.73
N ILE A 137 -3.50 9.78 -20.98
CA ILE A 137 -4.84 9.77 -21.58
C ILE A 137 -5.79 8.84 -20.82
N ILE A 138 -5.34 7.62 -20.49
CA ILE A 138 -6.13 6.68 -19.68
C ILE A 138 -6.46 7.27 -18.30
N SER A 139 -5.49 7.95 -17.68
CA SER A 139 -5.67 8.58 -16.37
C SER A 139 -6.69 9.73 -16.41
N LEU A 140 -6.63 10.59 -17.43
CA LEU A 140 -7.57 11.69 -17.65
C LEU A 140 -8.97 11.18 -17.97
N ASN A 141 -9.08 10.06 -18.67
CA ASN A 141 -10.38 9.47 -18.95
C ASN A 141 -11.14 9.06 -17.67
N ARG A 142 -10.43 8.65 -16.61
CA ARG A 142 -11.07 8.36 -15.31
C ARG A 142 -11.76 9.58 -14.72
N LEU A 143 -11.31 10.79 -15.06
CA LEU A 143 -11.86 12.06 -14.56
C LEU A 143 -12.99 12.60 -15.45
N LYS A 144 -12.87 12.48 -16.78
CA LYS A 144 -13.74 13.17 -17.74
C LYS A 144 -14.62 12.27 -18.64
N LYS A 145 -14.65 10.95 -18.42
CA LYS A 145 -15.54 9.96 -19.09
C LYS A 145 -15.53 9.99 -20.65
N PHE A 146 -14.39 10.19 -21.29
CA PHE A 146 -14.11 9.88 -22.70
C PHE A 146 -14.02 8.35 -23.00
N GLY A 147 -15.12 7.63 -22.83
CA GLY A 147 -15.15 6.14 -22.89
C GLY A 147 -14.54 5.49 -24.13
N ASN A 148 -14.75 6.06 -25.33
CA ASN A 148 -14.25 5.49 -26.59
C ASN A 148 -12.74 5.65 -26.77
N LEU A 149 -12.18 6.81 -26.38
CA LEU A 149 -10.75 7.09 -26.50
C LEU A 149 -9.93 6.10 -25.67
N LYS A 150 -10.41 5.73 -24.48
CA LYS A 150 -9.74 4.75 -23.62
C LYS A 150 -9.63 3.38 -24.26
N LYS A 151 -10.68 2.88 -24.90
CA LYS A 151 -10.64 1.56 -25.55
C LYS A 151 -9.59 1.53 -26.68
N ILE A 152 -9.50 2.61 -27.45
CA ILE A 152 -8.50 2.74 -28.53
C ILE A 152 -7.09 2.74 -27.95
N VAL A 153 -6.84 3.55 -26.92
CA VAL A 153 -5.51 3.62 -26.28
C VAL A 153 -5.14 2.31 -25.60
N GLU A 154 -6.10 1.62 -24.94
CA GLU A 154 -5.88 0.29 -24.37
C GLU A 154 -5.56 -0.76 -25.45
N SER A 155 -6.26 -0.73 -26.58
CA SER A 155 -5.97 -1.63 -27.71
C SER A 155 -4.58 -1.36 -28.30
N PHE A 156 -4.19 -0.10 -28.41
CA PHE A 156 -2.86 0.29 -28.89
C PHE A 156 -1.75 -0.14 -27.93
N LEU A 157 -1.94 0.05 -26.61
CA LEU A 157 -1.01 -0.44 -25.59
C LEU A 157 -0.91 -1.96 -25.59
N ASN A 158 -2.01 -2.69 -25.81
CA ASN A 158 -1.97 -4.15 -25.95
C ASN A 158 -1.13 -4.58 -27.16
N LEU A 159 -1.23 -3.86 -28.28
CA LEU A 159 -0.40 -4.13 -29.46
C LEU A 159 1.08 -3.90 -29.17
N ILE A 160 1.43 -2.79 -28.52
CA ILE A 160 2.80 -2.53 -28.05
C ILE A 160 3.27 -3.66 -27.13
N GLY A 161 2.45 -4.04 -26.14
CA GLY A 161 2.76 -5.11 -25.20
C GLY A 161 3.06 -6.43 -25.91
N ASN A 162 2.25 -6.82 -26.90
CA ASN A 162 2.48 -8.02 -27.70
C ASN A 162 3.79 -7.97 -28.47
N VAL A 163 4.12 -6.82 -29.07
CA VAL A 163 5.41 -6.62 -29.77
C VAL A 163 6.59 -6.77 -28.80
N MET A 164 6.48 -6.21 -27.59
CA MET A 164 7.51 -6.36 -26.55
C MET A 164 7.67 -7.81 -26.13
N ILE A 165 6.58 -8.55 -25.94
CA ILE A 165 6.63 -9.98 -25.60
C ILE A 165 7.35 -10.77 -26.70
N ILE A 166 6.98 -10.59 -27.97
CA ILE A 166 7.61 -11.30 -29.09
C ILE A 166 9.11 -11.00 -29.16
N PHE A 167 9.48 -9.73 -29.03
CA PHE A 167 10.89 -9.30 -29.03
C PHE A 167 11.69 -9.95 -27.90
N VAL A 168 11.14 -9.91 -26.68
CA VAL A 168 11.77 -10.50 -25.49
C VAL A 168 11.91 -12.01 -25.65
N THR A 169 10.86 -12.70 -26.11
CA THR A 169 10.91 -14.15 -26.37
C THR A 169 12.01 -14.50 -27.36
N PHE A 170 12.15 -13.75 -28.46
CA PHE A 170 13.23 -13.95 -29.42
C PHE A 170 14.62 -13.77 -28.78
N ARG A 171 14.81 -12.70 -28.00
CA ARG A 171 16.08 -12.42 -27.29
C ARG A 171 16.42 -13.47 -26.25
N VAL A 172 15.42 -14.03 -25.56
CA VAL A 172 15.61 -15.13 -24.61
C VAL A 172 16.19 -16.36 -25.30
N PHE A 173 15.65 -16.74 -26.46
CA PHE A 173 16.18 -17.88 -27.23
C PHE A 173 17.60 -17.63 -27.75
N GLU A 174 17.88 -16.41 -28.22
CA GLU A 174 19.22 -16.01 -28.70
C GLU A 174 20.27 -16.05 -27.58
N ASN A 175 19.89 -15.76 -26.34
CA ASN A 175 20.80 -15.60 -25.20
C ASN A 175 20.69 -16.73 -24.16
N ILE A 176 20.15 -17.89 -24.53
CA ILE A 176 19.80 -18.96 -23.58
C ILE A 176 20.99 -19.44 -22.74
N GLY A 177 22.21 -19.42 -23.29
CA GLY A 177 23.43 -19.77 -22.56
C GLY A 177 23.76 -18.83 -21.41
N SER A 178 23.47 -17.53 -21.57
CA SER A 178 23.66 -16.53 -20.49
C SER A 178 22.54 -16.58 -19.45
N ILE A 179 21.32 -16.96 -19.84
CA ILE A 179 20.18 -17.09 -18.94
C ILE A 179 20.35 -18.30 -18.00
N ALA A 180 21.13 -19.30 -18.41
CA ALA A 180 21.43 -20.48 -17.59
C ALA A 180 22.41 -20.18 -16.44
N THR A 181 23.07 -19.01 -16.41
CA THR A 181 23.99 -18.66 -15.32
C THR A 181 23.26 -18.04 -14.14
N PHE A 182 23.80 -18.25 -12.93
CA PHE A 182 23.21 -17.70 -11.71
C PHE A 182 23.21 -16.16 -11.69
N ASP A 183 24.27 -15.54 -12.20
CA ASP A 183 24.45 -14.08 -12.24
C ASP A 183 23.31 -13.36 -12.99
N PHE A 184 22.72 -14.00 -14.00
CA PHE A 184 21.57 -13.45 -14.70
C PHE A 184 20.35 -13.32 -13.78
N TRP A 185 20.14 -14.26 -12.87
CA TRP A 185 18.98 -14.29 -11.99
C TRP A 185 19.12 -13.43 -10.73
N GLU A 186 20.32 -12.92 -10.43
CA GLU A 186 20.55 -12.06 -9.26
C GLU A 186 19.63 -10.82 -9.29
N GLY A 187 19.50 -10.18 -10.45
CA GLY A 187 18.60 -9.02 -10.63
C GLY A 187 17.12 -9.35 -10.45
N TYR A 188 16.70 -10.57 -10.79
CA TYR A 188 15.32 -11.02 -10.59
C TYR A 188 14.99 -11.21 -9.11
N LEU A 189 15.95 -11.69 -8.30
CA LEU A 189 15.75 -11.96 -6.89
C LEU A 189 15.56 -10.69 -6.03
N ILE A 190 15.97 -9.52 -6.55
CA ILE A 190 15.84 -8.23 -5.85
C ILE A 190 14.38 -7.90 -5.55
N GLU A 191 13.46 -8.12 -6.50
CA GLU A 191 12.05 -7.78 -6.32
C GLU A 191 11.38 -8.63 -5.22
N PRO A 192 11.48 -9.98 -5.22
CA PRO A 192 11.03 -10.80 -4.09
C PRO A 192 11.66 -10.40 -2.75
N ILE A 193 12.97 -10.12 -2.72
CA ILE A 193 13.66 -9.68 -1.50
C ILE A 193 13.08 -8.35 -1.01
N ALA A 194 12.85 -7.40 -1.92
CA ALA A 194 12.26 -6.11 -1.59
C ALA A 194 10.87 -6.25 -0.97
N TRP A 195 10.05 -7.18 -1.46
CA TRP A 195 8.76 -7.49 -0.84
C TRP A 195 8.89 -8.11 0.56
N ILE A 196 9.77 -9.09 0.73
CA ILE A 196 9.99 -9.77 2.02
C ILE A 196 10.44 -8.76 3.07
N VAL A 197 11.43 -7.94 2.71
CA VAL A 197 11.95 -6.85 3.54
C VAL A 197 10.83 -5.89 3.96
N ASN A 198 9.86 -5.63 3.08
CA ASN A 198 8.77 -4.69 3.35
C ASN A 198 7.52 -5.31 4.01
N ILE A 199 7.50 -6.61 4.30
CA ILE A 199 6.40 -7.26 5.04
C ILE A 199 6.05 -6.50 6.34
N PRO A 200 7.01 -6.13 7.20
CA PRO A 200 6.70 -5.41 8.43
C PRO A 200 5.98 -4.10 8.17
N LEU A 201 6.47 -3.29 7.22
CA LEU A 201 5.85 -2.02 6.87
C LEU A 201 4.44 -2.22 6.30
N ILE A 202 4.22 -3.24 5.48
CA ILE A 202 2.92 -3.53 4.90
C ILE A 202 1.91 -3.93 5.98
N LEU A 203 2.30 -4.79 6.92
CA LEU A 203 1.43 -5.18 8.03
C LEU A 203 1.13 -3.98 8.94
N LEU A 204 2.11 -3.12 9.16
CA LEU A 204 1.97 -1.88 9.94
C LEU A 204 1.17 -0.80 9.20
N SER A 205 1.13 -0.85 7.86
CA SER A 205 0.53 0.21 7.04
C SER A 205 -0.93 0.45 7.40
N VAL A 206 -1.70 -0.61 7.65
CA VAL A 206 -3.12 -0.47 7.90
C VAL A 206 -3.47 0.19 9.23
N PRO A 207 -2.90 -0.22 10.38
CA PRO A 207 -3.07 0.59 11.59
C PRO A 207 -2.48 2.00 11.42
N ILE A 208 -1.34 2.20 10.74
CA ILE A 208 -0.75 3.54 10.51
C ILE A 208 -1.72 4.46 9.74
N PHE A 209 -2.22 4.02 8.59
CA PHE A 209 -3.17 4.80 7.78
C PHE A 209 -4.48 5.04 8.52
N GLN A 210 -5.00 4.03 9.21
CA GLN A 210 -6.26 4.18 9.94
C GLN A 210 -6.14 5.10 11.15
N TYR A 211 -5.00 5.11 11.84
CA TYR A 211 -4.71 6.06 12.92
C TYR A 211 -4.43 7.46 12.39
N ASP A 212 -3.76 7.62 11.25
CA ASP A 212 -3.63 8.96 10.62
C ASP A 212 -5.00 9.53 10.26
N ILE A 213 -5.91 8.71 9.73
CA ILE A 213 -7.30 9.14 9.49
C ILE A 213 -7.97 9.56 10.80
N ILE A 214 -7.83 8.78 11.88
CA ILE A 214 -8.40 9.15 13.20
C ILE A 214 -7.76 10.45 13.71
N ASP A 215 -6.45 10.63 13.57
CA ASP A 215 -5.73 11.83 13.99
C ASP A 215 -6.09 13.07 13.19
N ASN A 216 -6.39 12.93 11.90
CA ASN A 216 -6.97 14.01 11.09
C ASN A 216 -8.28 14.55 11.68
N PHE A 217 -9.08 13.69 12.31
CA PHE A 217 -10.32 14.10 12.98
C PHE A 217 -10.11 14.57 14.43
N ARG A 218 -9.00 14.17 15.06
CA ARG A 218 -8.78 14.36 16.51
C ARG A 218 -7.88 15.54 16.85
N ASN A 219 -6.75 15.67 16.16
CA ASN A 219 -5.67 16.56 16.58
C ASN A 219 -5.47 17.71 15.58
N LYS A 220 -5.21 18.92 16.10
CA LYS A 220 -4.77 20.06 15.25
C LYS A 220 -3.37 19.84 14.67
N SER A 221 -2.53 19.04 15.31
CA SER A 221 -1.19 18.69 14.82
C SER A 221 -0.95 17.18 14.88
N LYS A 222 -0.46 16.63 13.78
CA LYS A 222 -0.17 15.21 13.69
C LYS A 222 1.24 14.92 14.17
N SER A 223 1.43 13.90 15.00
CA SER A 223 2.76 13.48 15.45
C SER A 223 3.09 12.06 14.97
N VAL A 224 4.28 11.90 14.39
CA VAL A 224 4.80 10.59 13.98
C VAL A 224 4.88 9.63 15.17
N VAL A 225 5.34 10.13 16.32
CA VAL A 225 5.47 9.37 17.56
C VAL A 225 4.11 8.87 18.06
N GLY A 226 3.07 9.69 17.99
CA GLY A 226 1.72 9.30 18.38
C GLY A 226 1.16 8.16 17.53
N ILE A 227 1.30 8.26 16.21
CA ILE A 227 0.86 7.21 15.28
C ILE A 227 1.62 5.90 15.52
N LEU A 228 2.94 5.97 15.71
CA LEU A 228 3.76 4.79 16.02
C LEU A 228 3.36 4.15 17.35
N TRP A 229 3.14 4.95 18.40
CA TRP A 229 2.71 4.47 19.70
C TRP A 229 1.33 3.80 19.65
N HIS A 230 0.35 4.43 18.99
CA HIS A 230 -0.97 3.84 18.80
C HIS A 230 -0.94 2.54 17.98
N THR A 231 -0.08 2.50 16.96
CA THR A 231 0.13 1.30 16.15
C THR A 231 0.76 0.18 16.97
N ALA A 232 1.82 0.47 17.73
CA ALA A 232 2.51 -0.51 18.58
C ALA A 232 1.58 -1.07 19.67
N THR A 233 0.86 -0.21 20.39
CA THR A 233 -0.09 -0.63 21.43
C THR A 233 -1.24 -1.45 20.86
N PHE A 234 -1.73 -1.11 19.66
CA PHE A 234 -2.74 -1.91 18.97
C PHE A 234 -2.22 -3.31 18.65
N ILE A 235 -1.01 -3.44 18.12
CA ILE A 235 -0.43 -4.73 17.76
C ILE A 235 -0.16 -5.59 18.98
N LEU A 236 0.43 -5.04 20.04
CA LEU A 236 0.62 -5.76 21.30
C LEU A 236 -0.72 -6.23 21.89
N GLY A 237 -1.75 -5.39 21.81
CA GLY A 237 -3.11 -5.74 22.20
C GLY A 237 -3.71 -6.85 21.33
N MET A 238 -3.50 -6.80 20.01
CA MET A 238 -3.97 -7.82 19.08
C MET A 238 -3.28 -9.17 19.32
N LEU A 239 -1.95 -9.18 19.49
CA LEU A 239 -1.15 -10.37 19.76
C LEU A 239 -1.56 -11.06 21.08
N SER A 240 -1.72 -10.28 22.16
CA SER A 240 -2.16 -10.80 23.47
C SER A 240 -3.57 -11.41 23.43
N HIS A 241 -4.38 -11.06 22.43
CA HIS A 241 -5.75 -11.53 22.29
C HIS A 241 -5.94 -12.51 21.11
N LEU A 242 -4.87 -12.99 20.46
CA LEU A 242 -4.96 -13.95 19.35
C LEU A 242 -5.71 -15.24 19.72
N TRP A 243 -5.62 -15.68 20.98
CA TRP A 243 -6.37 -16.83 21.49
C TRP A 243 -7.91 -16.68 21.35
N LEU A 244 -8.40 -15.46 21.15
CA LEU A 244 -9.81 -15.21 20.85
C LEU A 244 -10.25 -15.70 19.46
N LEU A 245 -9.31 -15.94 18.55
CA LEU A 245 -9.60 -16.51 17.22
C LEU A 245 -9.94 -17.99 17.30
N THR A 246 -9.31 -18.73 18.22
CA THR A 246 -9.54 -20.16 18.41
C THR A 246 -10.70 -20.43 19.37
N THR A 247 -11.05 -19.47 20.22
CA THR A 247 -12.25 -19.58 21.05
C THR A 247 -13.49 -19.21 20.27
N ASN A 248 -14.48 -20.10 20.28
CA ASN A 248 -15.73 -19.91 19.54
C ASN A 248 -16.68 -18.92 20.25
N VAL A 249 -16.16 -17.80 20.76
CA VAL A 249 -16.93 -16.76 21.47
C VAL A 249 -17.88 -16.03 20.53
N GLN A 250 -17.64 -16.10 19.21
CA GLN A 250 -18.51 -15.54 18.18
C GLN A 250 -19.89 -16.19 18.12
N LYS A 251 -20.04 -17.44 18.60
CA LYS A 251 -21.34 -18.12 18.63
C LYS A 251 -22.40 -17.38 19.46
N TYR A 252 -21.97 -16.48 20.33
CA TYR A 252 -22.82 -15.67 21.18
C TYR A 252 -23.22 -14.33 20.53
N VAL A 253 -22.69 -13.99 19.36
CA VAL A 253 -23.04 -12.78 18.61
C VAL A 253 -24.27 -13.08 17.75
N VAL A 254 -25.35 -12.34 17.99
CA VAL A 254 -26.61 -12.44 17.26
C VAL A 254 -26.59 -11.56 16.02
N ASP A 255 -26.19 -10.30 16.20
CA ASP A 255 -26.14 -9.31 15.12
C ASP A 255 -25.06 -8.25 15.37
N VAL A 256 -24.64 -7.57 14.31
CA VAL A 256 -23.64 -6.50 14.34
C VAL A 256 -24.09 -5.35 13.46
N SER A 257 -24.26 -4.18 14.08
CA SER A 257 -24.51 -2.93 13.37
C SER A 257 -23.26 -2.04 13.36
N GLN A 258 -23.04 -1.33 12.26
CA GLN A 258 -21.92 -0.41 12.09
C GLN A 258 -22.41 0.97 11.66
N GLY A 259 -21.92 2.01 12.32
CA GLY A 259 -22.32 3.39 12.05
C GLY A 259 -21.31 4.43 12.55
N GLY A 260 -21.77 5.67 12.69
CA GLY A 260 -20.93 6.79 13.11
C GLY A 260 -19.93 7.27 12.05
N VAL A 261 -19.08 8.22 12.42
CA VAL A 261 -18.09 8.85 11.52
C VAL A 261 -17.14 7.78 10.98
N GLY A 262 -17.07 7.67 9.66
CA GLY A 262 -16.24 6.68 8.97
C GLY A 262 -16.58 5.22 9.29
N ARG A 263 -17.80 4.93 9.77
CA ARG A 263 -18.27 3.58 10.17
C ARG A 263 -17.45 2.95 11.31
N ARG A 264 -16.90 3.78 12.19
CA ARG A 264 -16.01 3.35 13.28
C ARG A 264 -16.74 3.09 14.61
N ARG A 265 -18.07 3.20 14.66
CA ARG A 265 -18.89 2.75 15.79
C ARG A 265 -19.46 1.37 15.49
N ILE A 266 -19.11 0.39 16.31
CA ILE A 266 -19.58 -1.00 16.19
C ILE A 266 -20.50 -1.30 17.37
N GLN A 267 -21.71 -1.74 17.06
CA GLN A 267 -22.69 -2.22 18.01
C GLN A 267 -22.85 -3.72 17.83
N VAL A 268 -22.59 -4.47 18.89
CA VAL A 268 -22.64 -5.94 18.88
C VAL A 268 -23.78 -6.38 19.78
N TYR A 269 -24.73 -7.12 19.21
CA TYR A 269 -25.84 -7.72 19.94
C TYR A 269 -25.48 -9.14 20.36
N VAL A 270 -25.49 -9.39 21.67
CA VAL A 270 -25.02 -10.64 22.29
C VAL A 270 -26.20 -11.39 22.88
N SER A 271 -26.19 -12.72 22.78
CA SER A 271 -27.25 -13.57 23.33
C SER A 271 -27.46 -13.35 24.83
N SER A 272 -28.71 -13.53 25.27
CA SER A 272 -29.08 -13.43 26.68
C SER A 272 -28.42 -14.56 27.49
N GLY A 273 -27.97 -14.27 28.71
CA GLY A 273 -27.28 -15.26 29.57
C GLY A 273 -25.75 -15.34 29.47
N VAL A 274 -25.12 -14.59 28.56
CA VAL A 274 -23.64 -14.53 28.48
C VAL A 274 -23.05 -13.73 29.65
N SER A 275 -22.05 -14.30 30.31
CA SER A 275 -21.34 -13.64 31.43
C SER A 275 -20.59 -12.38 31.00
N SER A 276 -20.42 -11.41 31.89
CA SER A 276 -19.72 -10.15 31.60
C SER A 276 -18.29 -10.36 31.09
N LYS A 277 -17.60 -11.42 31.56
CA LYS A 277 -16.27 -11.81 31.06
C LYS A 277 -16.33 -12.28 29.60
N GLY A 278 -17.34 -13.09 29.24
CA GLY A 278 -17.57 -13.50 27.85
C GLY A 278 -17.88 -12.32 26.94
N VAL A 279 -18.71 -11.37 27.39
CA VAL A 279 -19.00 -10.14 26.65
C VAL A 279 -17.75 -9.27 26.47
N LYS A 280 -16.88 -9.19 27.48
CA LYS A 280 -15.57 -8.50 27.38
C LYS A 280 -14.67 -9.12 26.31
N HIS A 281 -14.66 -10.45 26.21
CA HIS A 281 -13.92 -11.14 25.14
C HIS A 281 -14.49 -10.80 23.75
N ILE A 282 -15.82 -10.75 23.61
CA ILE A 282 -16.46 -10.28 22.36
C ILE A 282 -16.05 -8.84 22.06
N GLN A 283 -16.10 -7.94 23.04
CA GLN A 283 -15.67 -6.56 22.86
C GLN A 283 -14.21 -6.46 22.37
N ASN A 284 -13.31 -7.25 22.97
CA ASN A 284 -11.89 -7.30 22.56
C ASN A 284 -11.70 -7.88 21.14
N LEU A 285 -12.54 -8.84 20.74
CA LEU A 285 -12.52 -9.41 19.39
C LEU A 285 -12.75 -8.33 18.31
N TYR A 286 -13.71 -7.43 18.54
CA TYR A 286 -13.97 -6.31 17.62
C TYR A 286 -12.96 -5.19 17.78
N LYS A 287 -12.57 -4.85 19.02
CA LYS A 287 -11.56 -3.83 19.33
C LYS A 287 -10.26 -4.04 18.56
N TYR A 288 -9.77 -5.28 18.52
CA TYR A 288 -8.49 -5.63 17.87
C TYR A 288 -8.66 -6.19 16.45
N MET A 289 -9.82 -5.97 15.82
CA MET A 289 -10.11 -6.44 14.45
C MET A 289 -9.95 -7.95 14.22
N LEU A 290 -10.11 -8.76 15.27
CA LEU A 290 -10.00 -10.22 15.23
C LEU A 290 -11.30 -10.88 14.74
N ALA A 291 -12.43 -10.16 14.76
CA ALA A 291 -13.69 -10.66 14.22
C ALA A 291 -13.58 -11.00 12.71
N PRO A 292 -14.39 -11.94 12.20
CA PRO A 292 -14.33 -12.37 10.81
C PRO A 292 -14.83 -11.24 9.90
N ARG A 293 -14.36 -11.21 8.65
CA ARG A 293 -14.73 -10.14 7.70
C ARG A 293 -16.24 -10.00 7.51
N LYS A 294 -17.00 -11.09 7.55
CA LYS A 294 -18.46 -11.08 7.43
C LYS A 294 -19.18 -10.21 8.48
N SER A 295 -18.54 -9.95 9.62
CA SER A 295 -19.08 -9.09 10.67
C SER A 295 -18.83 -7.60 10.43
N TYR A 296 -18.21 -7.24 9.30
CA TYR A 296 -17.93 -5.86 8.92
C TYR A 296 -18.67 -5.47 7.64
N TYR A 297 -19.05 -4.20 7.56
CA TYR A 297 -19.70 -3.62 6.40
C TYR A 297 -18.81 -3.80 5.15
N HIS A 298 -19.34 -4.49 4.13
CA HIS A 298 -18.60 -4.92 2.92
C HIS A 298 -17.28 -5.69 3.18
N GLY A 299 -17.11 -6.29 4.36
CA GLY A 299 -15.91 -7.07 4.67
C GLY A 299 -14.65 -6.23 4.98
N GLU A 300 -14.78 -4.91 5.13
CA GLU A 300 -13.66 -4.02 5.38
C GLU A 300 -13.36 -3.94 6.90
N LYS A 301 -12.18 -4.42 7.30
CA LYS A 301 -11.73 -4.34 8.69
C LYS A 301 -11.26 -2.92 9.02
N ILE A 302 -12.00 -2.25 9.90
CA ILE A 302 -11.74 -0.88 10.32
C ILE A 302 -11.56 -0.86 11.84
N ILE A 303 -10.51 -0.17 12.32
CA ILE A 303 -10.23 0.07 13.73
C ILE A 303 -11.40 0.86 14.30
N PRO A 304 -12.14 0.29 15.26
CA PRO A 304 -13.28 0.97 15.85
C PRO A 304 -12.82 2.07 16.80
N ILE A 305 -13.51 3.19 16.72
CA ILE A 305 -13.44 4.26 17.72
C ILE A 305 -14.23 3.85 18.96
N ARG A 306 -15.37 3.17 18.75
CA ARG A 306 -16.32 2.81 19.79
C ARG A 306 -16.85 1.40 19.58
N VAL A 307 -16.87 0.59 20.63
CA VAL A 307 -17.46 -0.75 20.63
C VAL A 307 -18.44 -0.88 21.79
N GLU A 308 -19.71 -1.07 21.44
CA GLU A 308 -20.83 -1.23 22.36
C GLU A 308 -21.34 -2.67 22.28
N CYS A 309 -21.53 -3.32 23.44
CA CYS A 309 -22.08 -4.66 23.51
C CYS A 309 -23.42 -4.63 24.23
N HIS A 310 -24.50 -4.93 23.51
CA HIS A 310 -25.88 -4.92 23.99
C HIS A 310 -26.40 -6.35 24.21
N ASP A 311 -27.30 -6.54 25.16
CA ASP A 311 -28.14 -7.74 25.20
C ASP A 311 -29.15 -7.71 24.05
N ALA A 312 -29.24 -8.78 23.27
CA ALA A 312 -30.18 -8.87 22.16
C ALA A 312 -31.66 -8.79 22.58
N SER A 313 -31.99 -9.20 23.82
CA SER A 313 -33.37 -9.20 24.33
C SER A 313 -33.79 -7.86 24.93
N THR A 314 -32.89 -7.19 25.66
CA THR A 314 -33.22 -5.97 26.42
C THR A 314 -32.63 -4.70 25.81
N TYR A 315 -31.76 -4.83 24.80
CA TYR A 315 -31.00 -3.75 24.18
C TYR A 315 -30.12 -2.93 25.16
N LYS A 316 -29.99 -3.37 26.42
CA LYS A 316 -29.17 -2.73 27.44
C LYS A 316 -27.69 -3.10 27.28
N LEU A 317 -26.81 -2.16 27.63
CA LEU A 317 -25.36 -2.36 27.68
C LEU A 317 -24.99 -3.41 28.73
N LYS A 318 -24.21 -4.43 28.34
CA LYS A 318 -23.74 -5.50 29.24
C LYS A 318 -22.39 -5.24 29.89
N VAL A 319 -21.55 -4.44 29.22
CA VAL A 319 -20.21 -4.07 29.70
C VAL A 319 -19.97 -2.60 29.40
N PRO A 320 -19.07 -1.94 30.16
CA PRO A 320 -18.66 -0.57 29.86
C PRO A 320 -18.22 -0.44 28.40
N ILE A 321 -18.63 0.65 27.76
CA ILE A 321 -18.32 0.95 26.37
C ILE A 321 -16.79 1.04 26.22
N TYR A 322 -16.26 0.39 25.18
CA TYR A 322 -14.91 0.68 24.76
C TYR A 322 -14.95 1.93 23.90
N GLU A 323 -14.19 2.93 24.31
CA GLU A 323 -14.00 4.15 23.54
C GLU A 323 -12.50 4.47 23.52
N LEU A 324 -11.99 4.81 22.33
CA LEU A 324 -10.61 5.27 22.20
C LEU A 324 -10.47 6.56 23.04
N LYS A 325 -9.74 6.47 24.17
CA LYS A 325 -9.72 7.39 25.32
C LYS A 325 -9.60 8.91 25.02
N SER A 326 -9.28 9.32 23.80
CA SER A 326 -9.20 10.72 23.42
C SER A 326 -10.52 11.35 22.95
N LEU A 327 -11.51 10.57 22.49
CA LEU A 327 -12.73 11.17 21.91
C LEU A 327 -13.74 11.67 22.95
N ALA A 328 -13.92 10.94 24.05
CA ALA A 328 -14.81 11.37 25.13
C ALA A 328 -14.32 12.65 25.83
N ASN A 329 -13.01 12.79 26.02
CA ASN A 329 -12.43 13.94 26.72
C ASN A 329 -12.34 15.20 25.86
N ASP A 330 -12.04 15.05 24.55
CA ASP A 330 -11.84 16.21 23.67
C ASP A 330 -13.13 16.74 23.05
N TYR A 331 -14.19 15.91 22.96
CA TYR A 331 -15.44 16.30 22.30
C TYR A 331 -16.64 16.46 23.21
N LYS A 332 -16.55 16.22 24.53
CA LYS A 332 -17.71 16.20 25.45
C LYS A 332 -18.93 15.58 24.75
N ILE A 333 -18.75 14.41 24.15
CA ILE A 333 -19.88 13.70 23.56
C ILE A 333 -20.70 13.27 24.77
N ASP A 334 -21.79 13.99 25.04
CA ASP A 334 -22.69 13.69 26.13
C ASP A 334 -23.02 12.19 26.06
N VAL A 335 -22.58 11.49 27.10
CA VAL A 335 -22.93 10.10 27.34
C VAL A 335 -24.38 10.12 27.83
N TYR A 336 -25.32 10.11 26.89
CA TYR A 336 -26.72 9.83 27.17
C TYR A 336 -26.96 8.33 27.32
#